data_AF-A0A946FZA4-F1
#
_entry.id   AF-A0A946FZA4-F1
#
_cell.length_a   1.000
_cell.length_b   1.000
_cell.length_c   1.000
_cell.angle_alpha   90.00
_cell.angle_beta   90.00
_cell.angle_gamma   90.00
#
_symmetry.space_group_name_H-M   'P 1'
#
loop_
_entity.id
_entity.type
_entity.pdbx_description
1 polymer ?
#
loop_
_entity_poly.entity_id
_entity_poly.type
_entity_poly.pdbx_seq_one_letter_code
_entity_poly.pdbx_strand_id
1 'polypeptide(L)'
;MIKFKLLKQNYQPASEVSVTLTLKPEKSELGETIELKTDAQGEGVFPFLPKQGGFYTAKIKVNLEGESLTEEIMFSILQDNAEFEKPWVNETLLKKIAQVSGGRHHRLNGNDGLDAYQFANPDVQVNSQSRKFSLWDNWWAYGLVLGFLVMDWYLRRKSGLS
;
A
#
# COMPACT_ATOMS: atom_id res chain seq x y z
N MET A 1 2.20 -4.80 -15.30
CA MET A 1 3.51 -5.47 -15.37
C MET A 1 4.07 -5.54 -13.96
N ILE A 2 4.49 -6.73 -13.51
CA ILE A 2 5.13 -6.91 -12.20
C ILE A 2 6.63 -7.17 -12.46
N LYS A 3 7.49 -6.36 -11.87
CA LYS A 3 8.95 -6.47 -11.98
C LYS A 3 9.53 -6.74 -10.60
N PHE A 4 10.45 -7.71 -10.52
CA PHE A 4 11.23 -7.97 -9.32
C PHE A 4 12.71 -8.09 -9.67
N LYS A 5 13.57 -7.83 -8.68
CA LYS A 5 15.02 -7.95 -8.79
C LYS A 5 15.55 -8.71 -7.60
N LEU A 6 16.31 -9.76 -7.86
CA LEU A 6 16.91 -10.63 -6.87
C LEU A 6 18.40 -10.36 -6.77
N LEU A 7 18.86 -10.10 -5.55
CA LEU A 7 20.25 -9.82 -5.23
C LEU A 7 20.75 -10.84 -4.21
N LYS A 8 22.02 -11.23 -4.33
CA LYS A 8 22.73 -12.04 -3.34
C LYS A 8 23.13 -11.19 -2.13
N GLN A 9 23.62 -11.82 -1.05
CA GLN A 9 24.10 -11.11 0.14
C GLN A 9 25.20 -10.09 -0.15
N ASN A 10 25.98 -10.31 -1.21
CA ASN A 10 27.02 -9.40 -1.70
C ASN A 10 26.49 -8.32 -2.68
N TYR A 11 25.17 -8.13 -2.77
CA TYR A 11 24.50 -7.20 -3.70
C TYR A 11 24.75 -7.48 -5.19
N GLN A 12 25.33 -8.63 -5.54
CA GLN A 12 25.44 -9.06 -6.93
C GLN A 12 24.12 -9.67 -7.42
N PRO A 13 23.81 -9.56 -8.73
CA PRO A 13 22.61 -10.15 -9.30
C PRO A 13 22.59 -11.68 -9.12
N ALA A 14 21.44 -12.19 -8.68
CA ALA A 14 21.20 -13.62 -8.55
C ALA A 14 20.57 -14.16 -9.83
N SER A 15 21.41 -14.54 -10.80
CA SER A 15 21.00 -15.02 -12.12
C SER A 15 20.56 -16.50 -12.10
N GLU A 16 19.62 -16.85 -12.97
CA GLU A 16 19.11 -18.23 -13.18
C GLU A 16 18.47 -18.92 -11.94
N VAL A 17 18.00 -18.14 -10.97
CA VAL A 17 17.35 -18.67 -9.77
C VAL A 17 15.85 -18.87 -10.03
N SER A 18 15.33 -20.03 -9.64
CA SER A 18 13.89 -20.31 -9.67
C SER A 18 13.17 -19.57 -8.56
N VAL A 19 12.19 -18.77 -8.94
CA VAL A 19 11.37 -17.92 -8.07
C VAL A 19 9.91 -18.32 -8.22
N THR A 20 9.22 -18.55 -7.11
CA THR A 20 7.78 -18.83 -7.09
C THR A 20 7.03 -17.53 -6.77
N LEU A 21 6.30 -17.00 -7.76
CA LEU A 21 5.40 -15.86 -7.61
C LEU A 21 3.98 -16.38 -7.37
N THR A 22 3.37 -16.02 -6.24
CA THR A 22 1.97 -16.30 -5.93
C THR A 22 1.18 -15.00 -5.95
N LEU A 23 0.19 -14.89 -6.83
CA LEU A 23 -0.71 -13.76 -6.96
C LEU A 23 -2.09 -14.12 -6.39
N LYS A 24 -2.53 -13.43 -5.34
CA LYS A 24 -3.82 -13.65 -4.70
C LYS A 24 -4.72 -12.41 -4.81
N PRO A 25 -5.91 -12.52 -5.42
CA PRO A 25 -6.94 -11.49 -5.28
C PRO A 25 -7.47 -11.48 -3.84
N GLU A 26 -7.76 -10.33 -3.24
CA GLU A 26 -8.33 -10.29 -1.88
C GLU A 26 -9.72 -10.97 -1.83
N LYS A 27 -10.50 -10.85 -2.90
CA LYS A 27 -11.85 -11.44 -2.99
C LYS A 27 -11.86 -12.94 -3.34
N SER A 28 -10.71 -13.55 -3.60
CA SER A 28 -10.65 -14.95 -4.03
C SER A 28 -9.48 -15.69 -3.39
N GLU A 29 -9.77 -16.82 -2.75
CA GLU A 29 -8.72 -17.67 -2.16
C GLU A 29 -7.87 -18.39 -3.22
N LEU A 30 -8.33 -18.43 -4.47
CA LEU A 30 -7.62 -19.03 -5.60
C LEU A 30 -6.51 -18.08 -6.07
N GLY A 31 -5.32 -18.29 -5.51
CA GLY A 31 -4.10 -17.63 -5.95
C GLY A 31 -3.46 -18.33 -7.15
N GLU A 32 -3.07 -17.56 -8.16
CA GLU A 32 -2.28 -18.08 -9.27
C GLU A 32 -0.81 -18.19 -8.83
N THR A 33 -0.22 -19.38 -8.97
CA THR A 33 1.19 -19.61 -8.64
C THR A 33 1.95 -19.83 -9.94
N ILE A 34 2.98 -19.02 -10.15
CA ILE A 34 3.79 -19.01 -11.36
C ILE A 34 5.24 -19.21 -10.95
N GLU A 35 5.92 -20.14 -11.61
CA GLU A 35 7.36 -20.33 -11.47
C GLU A 35 8.07 -19.52 -12.56
N LEU A 36 9.00 -18.65 -12.15
CA LEU A 36 9.76 -17.77 -13.01
C LEU A 36 11.25 -17.97 -12.73
N LYS A 37 12.10 -17.79 -13.75
CA LYS A 37 13.55 -17.76 -13.58
C LYS A 37 14.05 -16.33 -13.73
N THR A 38 15.00 -15.94 -12.91
CA THR A 38 15.68 -14.65 -13.03
C THR A 38 16.63 -14.62 -14.22
N ASP A 39 16.75 -13.47 -14.87
CA ASP A 39 17.65 -13.25 -15.99
C ASP A 39 19.12 -13.06 -15.56
N ALA A 40 20.01 -12.76 -16.51
CA ALA A 40 21.43 -12.53 -16.24
C ALA A 40 21.69 -11.37 -15.25
N GLN A 41 20.76 -10.44 -15.09
CA GLN A 41 20.82 -9.30 -14.17
C GLN A 41 20.07 -9.56 -12.85
N GLY A 42 19.60 -10.79 -12.63
CA GLY A 42 18.80 -11.15 -11.46
C GLY A 42 17.38 -10.56 -11.52
N GLU A 43 16.94 -10.05 -12.66
CA GLU A 43 15.62 -9.46 -12.83
C GLU A 43 14.62 -10.50 -13.35
N GLY A 44 13.37 -10.36 -12.91
CA GLY A 44 12.25 -11.16 -13.40
C GLY A 44 11.07 -10.26 -13.70
N VAL A 45 10.47 -10.47 -14.87
CA VAL A 45 9.34 -9.70 -15.35
C VAL A 45 8.17 -10.63 -15.62
N PHE A 46 7.02 -10.32 -15.01
CA PHE A 46 5.78 -11.02 -15.26
C PHE A 46 4.71 -10.08 -15.86
N PRO A 47 4.27 -10.32 -17.11
CA PRO A 47 3.16 -9.59 -17.71
C PRO A 47 1.84 -10.09 -17.12
N PHE A 48 1.40 -9.45 -16.04
CA PHE A 48 0.09 -9.68 -15.45
C PHE A 48 -0.98 -8.79 -16.12
N LEU A 49 -2.05 -9.42 -16.60
CA LEU A 49 -3.25 -8.76 -17.13
C LEU A 49 -4.45 -9.05 -16.20
N PRO A 50 -4.89 -8.07 -15.39
CA PRO A 50 -5.97 -8.28 -14.45
C PRO A 50 -7.32 -8.38 -15.18
N LYS A 51 -8.13 -9.37 -14.78
CA LYS A 51 -9.50 -9.56 -15.32
C LYS A 51 -10.54 -8.69 -14.63
N GLN A 52 -10.29 -8.25 -13.40
CA GLN A 52 -11.21 -7.47 -12.59
C GLN A 52 -10.44 -6.43 -11.78
N GLY A 53 -11.07 -5.28 -11.51
CA GLY A 53 -10.56 -4.33 -10.54
C GLY A 53 -10.69 -4.87 -9.11
N GLY A 54 -9.73 -4.54 -8.25
CA GLY A 54 -9.69 -5.00 -6.86
C GLY A 54 -8.30 -4.91 -6.24
N PHE A 55 -8.20 -5.32 -4.98
CA PHE A 55 -6.93 -5.46 -4.30
C PHE A 55 -6.30 -6.82 -4.60
N TYR A 56 -5.00 -6.79 -4.86
CA TYR A 56 -4.18 -7.96 -5.16
C TYR A 56 -2.95 -7.98 -4.26
N THR A 57 -2.59 -9.17 -3.84
CA THR A 57 -1.36 -9.44 -3.08
C THR A 57 -0.44 -10.30 -3.94
N ALA A 58 0.74 -9.78 -4.25
CA ALA A 58 1.83 -10.54 -4.86
C ALA A 58 2.81 -10.99 -3.79
N LYS A 59 3.04 -12.30 -3.72
CA LYS A 59 3.99 -12.93 -2.82
C LYS A 59 5.08 -13.61 -3.62
N ILE A 60 6.33 -13.28 -3.35
CA ILE A 60 7.50 -13.86 -4.00
C ILE A 60 8.18 -14.76 -2.99
N LYS A 61 8.36 -16.04 -3.32
CA LYS A 61 9.17 -16.99 -2.56
C LYS A 61 10.35 -17.43 -3.38
N VAL A 62 11.53 -17.37 -2.80
CA VAL A 62 12.76 -17.83 -3.44
C VAL A 62 13.61 -18.56 -2.40
N ASN A 63 14.29 -19.62 -2.85
CA ASN A 63 15.31 -20.29 -2.05
C ASN A 63 16.67 -19.91 -2.64
N LEU A 64 17.42 -19.08 -1.90
CA LEU A 64 18.74 -18.62 -2.30
C LEU A 64 19.76 -19.16 -1.30
N GLU A 65 20.72 -19.95 -1.77
CA GLU A 65 21.86 -20.43 -0.95
C GLU A 65 21.44 -21.15 0.36
N GLY A 66 20.26 -21.79 0.38
CA GLY A 66 19.73 -22.51 1.53
C GLY A 66 18.84 -21.67 2.45
N GLU A 67 18.67 -20.38 2.15
CA GLU A 67 17.78 -19.47 2.88
C GLU A 67 16.51 -19.19 2.06
N SER A 68 15.34 -19.42 2.66
CA SER A 68 14.05 -19.13 2.03
C SER A 68 13.66 -17.67 2.27
N LEU A 69 13.77 -16.84 1.24
CA LEU A 69 13.33 -15.44 1.28
C LEU A 69 11.87 -15.36 0.81
N THR A 70 11.06 -14.61 1.54
CA THR A 70 9.65 -14.38 1.21
C THR A 70 9.33 -12.90 1.32
N GLU A 71 8.91 -12.30 0.21
CA GLU A 71 8.49 -10.89 0.14
C GLU A 71 7.03 -10.80 -0.30
N GLU A 72 6.32 -9.80 0.23
CA GLU A 72 4.88 -9.61 -0.01
C GLU A 72 4.55 -8.14 -0.27
N ILE A 73 3.87 -7.88 -1.38
CA ILE A 73 3.42 -6.55 -1.77
C ILE A 73 1.92 -6.56 -2.09
N MET A 74 1.22 -5.53 -1.62
CA MET A 74 -0.20 -5.31 -1.90
C MET A 74 -0.36 -4.12 -2.83
N PHE A 75 -1.22 -4.25 -3.83
CA PHE A 75 -1.54 -3.18 -4.77
C PHE A 75 -3.01 -3.23 -5.17
N SER A 76 -3.57 -2.08 -5.53
CA SER A 76 -4.94 -1.96 -6.03
C SER A 76 -4.95 -1.79 -7.55
N ILE A 77 -5.92 -2.44 -8.18
CA ILE A 77 -6.20 -2.32 -9.60
C ILE A 77 -7.55 -1.64 -9.72
N LEU A 78 -7.55 -0.43 -10.24
CA LEU A 78 -8.75 0.31 -10.54
C LEU A 78 -9.26 -0.16 -11.91
N GLN A 79 -10.52 -0.56 -11.97
CA GLN A 79 -11.17 -0.76 -13.26
C GLN A 79 -11.58 0.61 -13.78
N ASP A 80 -11.43 0.85 -15.09
CA ASP A 80 -12.00 2.04 -15.70
C ASP A 80 -13.52 1.97 -15.55
N ASN A 81 -14.02 2.73 -14.57
CA ASN A 81 -15.45 2.85 -14.36
C ASN A 81 -15.99 3.76 -15.46
N ALA A 82 -17.11 3.37 -16.08
CA ALA A 82 -17.80 4.15 -17.11
C ALA A 82 -18.12 5.60 -16.68
N GLU A 83 -18.08 5.89 -15.37
CA GLU A 83 -18.20 7.24 -14.79
C GLU A 83 -17.12 8.21 -15.28
N PHE A 84 -15.90 7.72 -15.58
CA PHE A 84 -14.82 8.54 -16.13
C PHE A 84 -14.90 8.71 -17.65
N GLU A 85 -15.46 7.75 -18.38
CA GLU A 85 -15.61 7.84 -19.84
C GLU A 85 -16.74 8.79 -20.26
N LYS A 86 -17.78 8.90 -19.43
CA LYS A 86 -18.96 9.75 -19.69
C LYS A 86 -19.33 10.52 -18.43
N PRO A 87 -18.65 11.64 -18.13
CA PRO A 87 -19.02 12.51 -17.02
C PRO A 87 -20.30 13.30 -17.38
N TRP A 88 -21.45 12.62 -17.36
CA TRP A 88 -22.74 13.26 -17.59
C TRP A 88 -23.22 13.81 -16.25
N VAL A 89 -23.46 15.12 -16.21
CA VAL A 89 -23.95 15.80 -15.03
C VAL A 89 -25.35 15.28 -14.70
N ASN A 90 -25.50 14.56 -13.59
CA ASN A 90 -26.81 14.18 -13.08
C ASN A 90 -27.34 15.32 -12.18
N GLU A 91 -28.02 16.28 -12.81
CA GLU A 91 -28.57 17.47 -12.12
C GLU A 91 -29.51 17.09 -10.96
N THR A 92 -30.26 15.98 -11.10
CA THR A 92 -31.19 15.52 -10.07
C THR A 92 -30.45 15.03 -8.83
N LEU A 93 -29.35 14.29 -9.03
CA LEU A 93 -28.50 13.82 -7.94
C LEU A 93 -27.80 15.00 -7.25
N LEU A 94 -27.22 15.93 -8.02
CA LEU A 94 -26.54 17.11 -7.47
C LEU A 94 -27.49 17.99 -6.65
N LYS A 95 -28.73 18.18 -7.12
CA LYS A 95 -29.75 18.94 -6.38
C LYS A 95 -30.13 18.27 -5.06
N LYS A 96 -30.26 16.93 -5.05
CA LYS A 96 -30.52 16.16 -3.83
C LYS A 96 -29.36 16.25 -2.84
N ILE A 97 -28.11 16.12 -3.31
CA ILE A 97 -26.92 16.27 -2.46
C ILE A 97 -26.87 17.66 -1.84
N ALA A 98 -27.05 18.72 -2.64
CA ALA A 98 -27.08 20.10 -2.15
C ALA A 98 -28.18 20.32 -1.09
N GLN A 99 -29.36 19.74 -1.27
CA GLN A 99 -30.45 19.84 -0.29
C GLN A 99 -30.11 19.17 1.05
N VAL A 100 -29.46 17.99 1.01
CA VAL A 100 -29.10 17.24 2.23
C VAL A 100 -27.88 17.84 2.93
N SER A 101 -26.89 18.34 2.18
CA SER A 101 -25.68 18.94 2.73
C SER A 101 -25.82 20.41 3.11
N GLY A 102 -26.95 21.05 2.78
CA GLY A 102 -27.15 22.49 2.90
C GLY A 102 -26.36 23.32 1.87
N GLY A 103 -25.85 22.67 0.81
CA GLY A 103 -25.12 23.30 -0.28
C GLY A 103 -26.01 24.03 -1.29
N ARG A 104 -25.38 24.71 -2.26
CA ARG A 104 -26.06 25.41 -3.37
C ARG A 104 -25.73 24.74 -4.71
N HIS A 105 -26.73 24.54 -5.56
CA HIS A 105 -26.57 24.02 -6.91
C HIS A 105 -26.66 25.16 -7.93
N HIS A 106 -25.60 25.40 -8.71
CA HIS A 106 -25.57 26.41 -9.78
C HIS A 106 -25.16 25.73 -11.10
N ARG A 107 -25.90 26.01 -12.18
CA ARG A 107 -25.61 25.49 -13.51
C ARG A 107 -24.66 26.47 -14.20
N LEU A 108 -23.50 25.98 -14.60
CA LEU A 108 -22.50 26.78 -15.31
C LEU A 108 -22.85 26.83 -16.79
N ASN A 109 -23.20 28.00 -17.32
CA ASN A 109 -23.52 28.18 -18.73
C ASN A 109 -22.35 28.80 -19.50
N GLY A 110 -21.10 28.34 -19.30
CA GLY A 110 -19.91 28.66 -20.11
C GLY A 110 -19.46 30.14 -20.15
N ASN A 111 -20.33 31.07 -19.77
CA ASN A 111 -20.17 32.53 -19.76
C ASN A 111 -20.19 33.09 -18.33
N ASP A 112 -20.48 32.23 -17.35
CA ASP A 112 -20.41 32.54 -15.92
C ASP A 112 -18.97 32.32 -15.43
N GLY A 113 -18.31 33.39 -15.00
CA GLY A 113 -16.96 33.31 -14.42
C GLY A 113 -16.97 32.51 -13.12
N LEU A 114 -16.01 31.59 -12.98
CA LEU A 114 -15.84 30.76 -11.78
C LEU A 114 -15.29 31.54 -10.57
N ASP A 115 -14.90 32.79 -10.79
CA ASP A 115 -14.25 33.67 -9.79
C ASP A 115 -15.16 34.00 -8.60
N ALA A 116 -16.48 33.92 -8.78
CA ALA A 116 -17.45 34.13 -7.71
C ALA A 116 -17.53 32.95 -6.72
N TYR A 117 -16.95 31.80 -7.06
CA TYR A 117 -17.00 30.57 -6.27
C TYR A 117 -15.66 30.32 -5.59
N GLN A 118 -15.38 31.09 -4.53
CA GLN A 118 -14.23 30.85 -3.68
C GLN A 118 -14.55 29.71 -2.71
N PHE A 119 -14.03 28.52 -3.02
CA PHE A 119 -14.01 27.41 -2.07
C PHE A 119 -12.76 27.56 -1.21
N ALA A 120 -12.92 27.57 0.12
CA ALA A 120 -11.77 27.39 1.01
C ALA A 120 -11.19 26.00 0.72
N ASN A 121 -9.94 25.94 0.26
CA ASN A 121 -9.29 24.68 -0.07
C ASN A 121 -9.27 23.81 1.20
N PRO A 122 -10.04 22.72 1.27
CA PRO A 122 -10.00 21.86 2.45
C PRO A 122 -8.61 21.26 2.50
N ASP A 123 -8.00 21.29 3.67
CA ASP A 123 -6.68 20.74 3.90
C ASP A 123 -6.75 19.23 3.67
N VAL A 124 -6.41 18.80 2.45
CA VAL A 124 -6.45 17.40 2.04
C VAL A 124 -5.32 16.69 2.76
N GLN A 125 -5.61 16.21 3.96
CA GLN A 125 -4.74 15.31 4.69
C GLN A 125 -4.81 13.94 4.00
N VAL A 126 -4.03 13.80 2.93
CA VAL A 126 -3.83 12.52 2.28
C VAL A 126 -3.01 11.66 3.26
N ASN A 127 -3.70 10.84 4.06
CA ASN A 127 -3.11 9.84 4.96
C ASN A 127 -2.48 8.69 4.15
N SER A 128 -1.62 8.99 3.17
CA SER A 128 -1.13 8.02 2.18
C SER A 128 0.16 7.32 2.57
N GLN A 129 0.70 7.51 3.77
CA GLN A 129 1.93 6.81 4.15
C GLN A 129 1.83 6.28 5.57
N SER A 130 1.49 4.99 5.70
CA SER A 130 1.85 4.21 6.88
C SER A 130 3.38 4.03 6.88
N ARG A 131 4.08 5.09 7.31
CA ARG A 131 5.53 5.07 7.45
C ARG A 131 5.85 4.09 8.58
N LYS A 132 6.23 2.85 8.23
CA LYS A 132 6.71 1.85 9.19
C LYS A 132 8.04 2.36 9.74
N PHE A 133 8.02 2.91 10.94
CA PHE A 133 9.23 3.34 11.62
C PHE A 133 9.84 2.14 12.35
N SER A 134 11.08 1.79 12.01
CA SER A 134 11.82 0.73 12.71
C SER A 134 12.26 1.26 14.08
N LEU A 135 11.53 0.88 15.13
CA LEU A 135 11.89 1.25 16.51
C LEU A 135 13.24 0.64 16.93
N TRP A 136 13.67 -0.44 16.28
CA TRP A 136 14.87 -1.19 16.62
C TRP A 136 16.16 -0.59 16.06
N ASP A 137 16.10 0.32 15.08
CA ASP A 137 17.28 1.07 14.61
C ASP A 137 17.66 2.23 15.54
N ASN A 138 16.84 2.49 16.56
CA ASN A 138 16.98 3.63 17.43
C ASN A 138 17.53 3.20 18.80
N TRP A 139 18.79 3.57 19.08
CA TRP A 139 19.45 3.29 20.37
C TRP A 139 18.65 3.79 21.58
N TRP A 140 17.88 4.88 21.44
CA TRP A 140 17.04 5.44 22.50
C TRP A 140 15.84 4.54 22.85
N ALA A 141 15.31 3.75 21.90
CA ALA A 141 14.20 2.83 22.16
C ALA A 141 14.61 1.72 23.12
N TYR A 142 15.84 1.20 22.96
CA TYR A 142 16.44 0.26 23.92
C TYR A 142 16.60 0.87 25.31
N GLY A 143 17.03 2.14 25.38
CA GLY A 143 17.15 2.87 26.65
C GLY A 143 15.83 2.99 27.41
N LEU A 144 14.72 3.26 26.71
CA LEU A 144 13.39 3.29 27.31
C LEU A 144 12.96 1.93 27.86
N VAL A 145 13.15 0.85 27.08
CA VAL A 145 12.79 -0.51 27.52
C VAL A 145 13.59 -0.91 28.77
N LEU A 146 14.90 -0.67 28.78
CA LEU A 146 15.73 -0.91 29.96
C LEU A 146 15.31 -0.05 31.14
N GLY A 147 15.00 1.23 30.90
CA GLY A 147 14.53 2.16 31.92
C GLY A 147 13.25 1.68 32.61
N PHE A 148 12.25 1.26 31.83
CA PHE A 148 11.03 0.67 32.38
C PHE A 148 11.30 -0.60 33.18
N LEU A 149 12.21 -1.45 32.73
CA LEU A 149 12.53 -2.71 33.39
C LEU A 149 13.29 -2.51 34.70
N VAL A 150 14.24 -1.56 34.73
CA VAL A 150 14.95 -1.16 35.96
C VAL A 150 14.00 -0.45 36.92
N MET A 151 13.09 0.37 36.41
CA MET A 151 12.09 1.04 37.22
C MET A 151 11.12 0.02 37.84
N ASP A 152 10.63 -0.95 37.06
CA ASP A 152 9.80 -2.06 37.57
C ASP A 152 10.55 -2.86 38.64
N TRP A 153 11.82 -3.21 38.40
CA TRP A 153 12.67 -3.89 39.38
C TRP A 153 12.85 -3.07 40.66
N TYR A 154 13.09 -1.76 40.54
CA TYR A 154 13.28 -0.87 41.68
C TYR A 154 11.99 -0.70 42.50
N LEU A 155 10.84 -0.60 41.84
CA LEU A 155 9.52 -0.60 42.49
C LEU A 155 9.27 -1.93 43.21
N ARG A 156 9.55 -3.08 42.59
CA ARG A 156 9.43 -4.39 43.26
C ARG A 156 10.34 -4.51 44.47
N ARG A 157 11.59 -4.06 44.34
CA ARG A 157 12.57 -4.04 45.43
C ARG A 157 12.08 -3.20 46.62
N LYS A 158 11.48 -2.03 46.34
CA LYS A 158 10.95 -1.13 47.37
C LYS A 158 9.65 -1.65 48.01
N SER A 159 8.84 -2.40 47.26
CA SER A 159 7.60 -3.02 47.75
C SER A 159 7.80 -4.33 48.52
N GLY A 160 9.04 -4.81 48.68
CA GLY A 160 9.35 -5.96 49.55
C GLY A 160 8.92 -7.32 49.01
N LEU A 161 8.52 -7.41 47.73
CA LEU A 161 8.24 -8.66 47.03
C LEU A 161 9.54 -9.17 46.42
N SER A 162 10.36 -9.84 47.23
CA SER A 162 11.45 -10.70 46.77
C SER A 162 11.08 -12.16 46.93
#